data_AF-A0A2H0UPP7-F1
#
_entry.id   AF-A0A2H0UPP7-F1
#
_cell.length_a   1.000
_cell.length_b   1.000
_cell.length_c   1.000
_cell.angle_alpha   90.00
_cell.angle_beta   90.00
_cell.angle_gamma   90.00
#
_symmetry.space_group_name_H-M   'P 1'
#
loop_
_entity.id
_entity.type
_entity.pdbx_description
1 polymer ?
#
loop_
_entity_poly.entity_id
_entity_poly.type
_entity_poly.pdbx_seq_one_letter_code
_entity_poly.pdbx_strand_id
1 'polypeptide(L)'
;MKRIFILFLLALVFVISPSAQAMEMNSSELSSAQPAILPNNLFYSIKSWVSNVQKLFTQNNKEKDVLLSTQELSLKATEIKLMQGASQTSLESINKAKYSYQNSLNLLVAKITALQPSDIVNGVESFSKDGFLNYLVERMFTHTEFLNQLIALEQNEDMLIALQDAKGKINEALMYVANNLDTTTAFFDRLSIVAQSHNSTLPNQFGQTLLNQESQ
;
A
#
# COMPACT_ATOMS: atom_id res chain seq x y z
N MET A 1 50.17 -3.72 0.35
CA MET A 1 49.25 -4.22 1.39
C MET A 1 47.81 -3.80 1.06
N LYS A 2 47.05 -4.58 0.27
CA LYS A 2 45.60 -4.35 0.01
C LYS A 2 44.91 -5.47 -0.81
N ARG A 3 45.38 -6.73 -0.72
CA ARG A 3 44.82 -7.85 -1.53
C ARG A 3 44.55 -9.16 -0.75
N ILE A 4 44.56 -9.13 0.58
CA ILE A 4 44.38 -10.36 1.39
C ILE A 4 42.96 -10.43 2.04
N PHE A 5 42.14 -9.38 1.95
CA PHE A 5 40.87 -9.32 2.68
C PHE A 5 39.65 -9.97 1.97
N ILE A 6 39.82 -10.53 0.76
CA ILE A 6 38.71 -11.08 -0.05
C ILE A 6 38.55 -12.62 0.10
N LEU A 7 39.40 -13.29 0.89
CA LEU A 7 39.35 -14.75 1.05
C LEU A 7 38.65 -15.25 2.33
N PHE A 8 38.10 -14.36 3.17
CA PHE A 8 37.53 -14.76 4.47
C PHE A 8 36.00 -14.78 4.57
N LEU A 9 35.28 -14.42 3.50
CA LEU A 9 33.80 -14.35 3.52
C LEU A 9 33.11 -15.52 2.80
N LEU A 10 33.80 -16.66 2.64
CA LEU A 10 33.28 -17.84 1.92
C LEU A 10 33.32 -19.14 2.75
N ALA A 11 33.43 -19.04 4.08
CA ALA A 11 33.60 -20.19 4.98
C ALA A 11 32.63 -20.17 6.18
N LEU A 12 31.39 -19.75 5.99
CA LEU A 12 30.36 -19.90 7.02
C LEU A 12 28.97 -20.22 6.45
N VAL A 13 28.90 -21.26 5.62
CA VAL A 13 27.65 -22.00 5.40
C VAL A 13 27.78 -23.27 6.24
N PHE A 14 27.52 -23.14 7.54
CA PHE A 14 27.38 -24.31 8.41
C PHE A 14 25.98 -24.88 8.17
N VAL A 15 25.97 -26.02 7.50
CA VAL A 15 24.82 -26.89 7.26
C VAL A 15 24.30 -27.36 8.62
N ILE A 16 23.12 -26.88 9.01
CA ILE A 16 22.32 -27.51 10.07
C ILE A 16 21.20 -28.25 9.35
N SER A 17 21.45 -29.51 9.00
CA SER A 17 20.42 -30.43 8.56
C SER A 17 19.58 -30.81 9.78
N PRO A 18 18.26 -30.57 9.80
CA PRO A 18 17.40 -31.25 10.75
C PRO A 18 17.31 -32.73 10.33
N SER A 19 17.86 -33.60 11.18
CA SER A 19 17.65 -35.04 11.14
C SER A 19 16.17 -35.33 11.38
N ALA A 20 15.46 -35.73 10.32
CA ALA A 20 14.13 -36.30 10.42
C ALA A 20 14.21 -37.64 11.16
N GLN A 21 14.00 -37.59 12.47
CA GLN A 21 13.65 -38.79 13.24
C GLN A 21 12.22 -39.16 12.87
N ALA A 22 12.08 -40.25 12.15
CA ALA A 22 10.80 -40.92 11.94
C ALA A 22 10.31 -41.44 13.29
N MET A 23 9.38 -40.71 13.91
CA MET A 23 8.52 -41.28 14.95
C MET A 23 7.45 -42.13 14.26
N GLU A 24 7.70 -43.42 14.28
CA GLU A 24 6.72 -44.47 14.10
C GLU A 24 5.69 -44.37 15.24
N MET A 25 4.53 -43.76 14.98
CA MET A 25 3.39 -43.77 15.89
C MET A 25 2.30 -44.67 15.32
N ASN A 26 2.03 -45.74 16.06
CA ASN A 26 0.92 -46.66 15.90
C ASN A 26 -0.41 -45.92 15.70
N SER A 27 -1.02 -46.15 14.53
CA SER A 27 -2.39 -45.76 14.23
C SER A 27 -3.33 -46.91 14.59
N SER A 28 -3.77 -46.94 15.85
CA SER A 28 -5.06 -47.55 16.19
C SER A 28 -5.84 -46.50 16.98
N GLU A 29 -7.07 -46.29 16.53
CA GLU A 29 -8.11 -45.49 17.20
C GLU A 29 -7.87 -43.98 17.24
N LEU A 30 -8.44 -43.26 16.26
CA LEU A 30 -9.63 -42.44 16.52
C LEU A 30 -10.17 -41.86 15.23
N SER A 31 -11.38 -42.31 14.91
CA SER A 31 -12.29 -41.70 13.96
C SER A 31 -12.69 -40.30 14.44
N SER A 32 -12.32 -39.25 13.71
CA SER A 32 -13.17 -38.08 13.45
C SER A 32 -12.44 -37.07 12.54
N ALA A 33 -13.03 -36.87 11.37
CA ALA A 33 -12.99 -35.70 10.50
C ALA A 33 -11.78 -34.73 10.59
N GLN A 34 -10.89 -34.85 9.59
CA GLN A 34 -10.07 -33.80 8.96
C GLN A 34 -9.76 -32.51 9.77
N PRO A 35 -8.51 -32.31 10.22
CA PRO A 35 -7.90 -31.00 10.14
C PRO A 35 -7.49 -30.80 8.67
N ALA A 36 -8.34 -30.15 7.88
CA ALA A 36 -7.89 -29.51 6.65
C ALA A 36 -7.01 -28.33 7.06
N ILE A 37 -5.74 -28.64 7.35
CA ILE A 37 -4.68 -27.67 7.58
C ILE A 37 -4.66 -26.80 6.32
N LEU A 38 -5.00 -25.53 6.51
CA LEU A 38 -4.93 -24.47 5.49
C LEU A 38 -3.65 -24.62 4.66
N PRO A 39 -3.66 -24.33 3.34
CA PRO A 39 -2.41 -24.10 2.65
C PRO A 39 -1.81 -22.83 3.26
N ASN A 40 -0.88 -23.02 4.20
CA ASN A 40 0.13 -22.05 4.59
C ASN A 40 0.88 -21.68 3.30
N ASN A 41 0.37 -20.68 2.61
CA ASN A 41 0.88 -20.26 1.31
C ASN A 41 2.22 -19.55 1.57
N LEU A 42 3.30 -20.35 1.66
CA LEU A 42 4.69 -19.96 1.92
C LEU A 42 5.17 -18.78 1.05
N PHE A 43 4.50 -18.56 -0.09
CA PHE A 43 4.70 -17.41 -0.97
C PHE A 43 4.41 -16.05 -0.31
N TYR A 44 3.43 -15.95 0.61
CA TYR A 44 3.14 -14.69 1.31
C TYR A 44 4.25 -14.31 2.29
N SER A 45 4.77 -15.28 3.03
CA SER A 45 5.83 -15.08 4.02
C SER A 45 7.15 -14.64 3.37
N ILE A 46 7.50 -15.24 2.22
CA ILE A 46 8.70 -14.88 1.44
C ILE A 46 8.56 -13.46 0.85
N LYS A 47 7.38 -13.09 0.34
CA LYS A 47 7.15 -11.75 -0.22
C LYS A 47 7.21 -10.65 0.84
N SER A 48 6.68 -10.90 2.05
CA SER A 48 6.82 -9.97 3.17
C SER A 48 8.27 -9.85 3.66
N TRP A 49 9.05 -10.93 3.60
CA TRP A 49 10.46 -10.90 4.01
C TRP A 49 11.32 -10.09 3.03
N VAL A 50 11.12 -10.26 1.72
CA VAL A 50 11.80 -9.44 0.69
C VAL A 50 11.44 -7.96 0.83
N SER A 51 10.18 -7.62 1.11
CA SER A 51 9.76 -6.23 1.36
C SER A 51 10.44 -5.63 2.59
N ASN A 52 10.54 -6.38 3.69
CA ASN A 52 11.21 -5.93 4.91
C ASN A 52 12.73 -5.81 4.73
N VAL A 53 13.37 -6.70 3.95
CA VAL A 53 14.80 -6.61 3.61
C VAL A 53 15.06 -5.42 2.68
N GLN A 54 14.19 -5.14 1.71
CA GLN A 54 14.29 -3.94 0.87
C GLN A 54 14.17 -2.66 1.70
N LYS A 55 13.24 -2.59 2.66
CA LYS A 55 13.08 -1.43 3.57
C LYS A 55 14.39 -1.12 4.35
N LEU A 56 15.19 -2.13 4.70
CA LEU A 56 16.48 -1.94 5.39
C LEU A 56 17.61 -1.40 4.49
N PHE A 57 17.56 -1.64 3.17
CA PHE A 57 18.56 -1.13 2.21
C PHE A 57 18.14 0.16 1.50
N THR A 58 16.93 0.67 1.75
CA THR A 58 16.35 1.85 1.07
C THR A 58 16.38 3.12 1.95
N GLN A 59 17.29 3.19 2.92
CA GLN A 59 17.24 4.16 4.03
C GLN A 59 17.31 5.66 3.63
N ASN A 60 17.53 6.00 2.36
CA ASN A 60 17.59 7.38 1.88
C ASN A 60 16.69 7.71 0.67
N ASN A 61 15.80 6.80 0.23
CA ASN A 61 14.95 7.08 -0.93
C ASN A 61 13.47 7.21 -0.53
N LYS A 62 13.05 8.46 -0.28
CA LYS A 62 11.67 8.79 0.10
C LYS A 62 10.66 8.49 -1.01
N GLU A 63 11.02 8.69 -2.28
CA GLU A 63 10.17 8.32 -3.43
C GLU A 63 9.86 6.82 -3.38
N LYS A 64 10.87 5.97 -3.16
CA LYS A 64 10.69 4.51 -3.06
C LYS A 64 9.84 4.13 -1.86
N ASP A 65 10.03 4.78 -0.73
CA ASP A 65 9.23 4.52 0.46
C ASP A 65 7.74 4.87 0.24
N VAL A 66 7.45 5.96 -0.48
CA VAL A 66 6.07 6.31 -0.90
C VAL A 66 5.50 5.26 -1.86
N LEU A 67 6.27 4.80 -2.85
CA LEU A 67 5.84 3.73 -3.77
C LEU A 67 5.49 2.44 -3.00
N LEU A 68 6.39 1.99 -2.12
CA LEU A 68 6.17 0.79 -1.30
C LEU A 68 4.96 0.94 -0.37
N SER A 69 4.78 2.12 0.23
CA SER A 69 3.65 2.40 1.11
C SER A 69 2.32 2.41 0.34
N THR A 70 2.32 2.90 -0.90
CA THR A 70 1.16 2.87 -1.79
C THR A 70 0.78 1.44 -2.17
N GLN A 71 1.77 0.59 -2.46
CA GLN A 71 1.55 -0.84 -2.73
C GLN A 71 1.00 -1.57 -1.50
N GLU A 72 1.57 -1.31 -0.32
CA GLU A 72 1.10 -1.88 0.94
C GLU A 72 -0.37 -1.51 1.20
N LEU A 73 -0.73 -0.25 0.98
CA LEU A 73 -2.11 0.22 1.10
C LEU A 73 -3.06 -0.47 0.11
N SER A 74 -2.63 -0.67 -1.14
CA SER A 74 -3.40 -1.40 -2.17
C SER A 74 -3.64 -2.87 -1.77
N LEU A 75 -2.65 -3.51 -1.15
CA LEU A 75 -2.81 -4.87 -0.63
C LEU A 75 -3.86 -4.92 0.50
N LYS A 76 -3.82 -3.97 1.43
CA LYS A 76 -4.82 -3.86 2.51
C LYS A 76 -6.23 -3.60 1.98
N ALA A 77 -6.38 -2.76 0.96
CA ALA A 77 -7.67 -2.55 0.30
C ALA A 77 -8.21 -3.86 -0.32
N THR A 78 -7.34 -4.63 -0.96
CA THR A 78 -7.69 -5.93 -1.55
C THR A 78 -8.09 -6.93 -0.47
N GLU A 79 -7.37 -6.98 0.64
CA GLU A 79 -7.69 -7.83 1.80
C GLU A 79 -9.10 -7.54 2.34
N ILE A 80 -9.46 -6.26 2.52
CA ILE A 80 -10.81 -5.87 2.95
C ILE A 80 -11.87 -6.34 1.95
N LYS A 81 -11.65 -6.16 0.65
CA LYS A 81 -12.59 -6.63 -0.39
C LYS A 81 -12.79 -8.14 -0.34
N LEU A 82 -11.71 -8.90 -0.17
CA LEU A 82 -11.78 -10.36 -0.05
C LEU A 82 -12.54 -10.79 1.22
N MET A 83 -12.31 -10.10 2.34
CA MET A 83 -13.02 -10.35 3.60
C MET A 83 -14.52 -10.03 3.50
N GLN A 84 -14.90 -8.96 2.81
CA GLN A 84 -16.31 -8.60 2.59
C GLN A 84 -17.03 -9.59 1.66
N GLY A 85 -16.32 -10.22 0.73
CA GLY A 85 -16.87 -11.25 -0.16
C GLY A 85 -16.94 -12.65 0.43
N ALA A 86 -16.26 -12.90 1.55
CA ALA A 86 -16.21 -14.21 2.20
C ALA A 86 -17.37 -14.38 3.20
N SER A 87 -18.15 -15.45 3.06
CA SER A 87 -19.35 -15.70 3.87
C SER A 87 -19.10 -15.98 5.36
N GLN A 88 -17.85 -16.23 5.76
CA GLN A 88 -17.49 -16.64 7.13
C GLN A 88 -16.59 -15.62 7.85
N THR A 89 -16.29 -14.46 7.26
CA THR A 89 -15.45 -13.47 7.94
C THR A 89 -16.25 -12.69 8.97
N SER A 90 -15.77 -12.65 10.22
CA SER A 90 -16.42 -11.89 11.28
C SER A 90 -16.36 -10.38 11.00
N LEU A 91 -17.43 -9.67 11.38
CA LEU A 91 -17.50 -8.21 11.31
C LEU A 91 -16.33 -7.54 12.05
N GLU A 92 -15.91 -8.12 13.18
CA GLU A 92 -14.74 -7.66 13.95
C GLU A 92 -13.45 -7.69 13.13
N SER A 93 -13.21 -8.77 12.37
CA SER A 93 -12.03 -8.89 11.51
C SER A 93 -12.03 -7.85 10.39
N ILE A 94 -13.21 -7.61 9.78
CA ILE A 94 -13.38 -6.58 8.76
C ILE A 94 -13.09 -5.19 9.34
N ASN A 95 -13.59 -4.88 10.54
CA ASN A 95 -13.35 -3.60 11.19
C ASN A 95 -11.87 -3.41 11.55
N LYS A 96 -11.20 -4.45 12.03
CA LYS A 96 -9.75 -4.43 12.27
C LYS A 96 -8.97 -4.17 10.98
N ALA A 97 -9.37 -4.79 9.87
CA ALA A 97 -8.76 -4.55 8.56
C ALA A 97 -8.99 -3.10 8.09
N LYS A 98 -10.19 -2.53 8.27
CA LYS A 98 -10.48 -1.11 7.98
C LYS A 98 -9.60 -0.15 8.80
N TYR A 99 -9.45 -0.37 10.10
CA TYR A 99 -8.54 0.43 10.93
C TYR A 99 -7.07 0.29 10.49
N SER A 100 -6.64 -0.94 10.16
CA SER A 100 -5.29 -1.18 9.63
C SER A 100 -5.03 -0.45 8.30
N TYR A 101 -6.04 -0.41 7.43
CA TYR A 101 -6.01 0.34 6.18
C TYR A 101 -5.94 1.85 6.43
N GLN A 102 -6.79 2.39 7.31
CA GLN A 102 -6.77 3.81 7.69
C GLN A 102 -5.40 4.24 8.24
N ASN A 103 -4.81 3.43 9.12
CA ASN A 103 -3.48 3.73 9.68
C ASN A 103 -2.41 3.76 8.59
N SER A 104 -2.42 2.81 7.65
CA SER A 104 -1.50 2.84 6.51
C SER A 104 -1.74 4.02 5.59
N LEU A 105 -2.98 4.44 5.41
CA LEU A 105 -3.31 5.64 4.63
C LEU A 105 -2.74 6.89 5.29
N ASN A 106 -2.92 7.05 6.60
CA ASN A 106 -2.37 8.18 7.35
C ASN A 106 -0.84 8.24 7.21
N LEU A 107 -0.17 7.09 7.28
CA LEU A 107 1.27 6.99 7.07
C LEU A 107 1.67 7.35 5.64
N LEU A 108 0.93 6.88 4.63
CA LEU A 108 1.18 7.23 3.23
C LEU A 108 1.03 8.74 3.01
N VAL A 109 -0.04 9.34 3.52
CA VAL A 109 -0.29 10.79 3.44
C VAL A 109 0.86 11.56 4.07
N ALA A 110 1.27 11.20 5.29
CA ALA A 110 2.40 11.84 5.96
C ALA A 110 3.69 11.77 5.13
N LYS A 111 3.96 10.61 4.50
CA LYS A 111 5.12 10.42 3.63
C LYS A 111 5.03 11.28 2.37
N ILE A 112 3.87 11.35 1.72
CA ILE A 112 3.64 12.21 0.54
C ILE A 112 3.86 13.68 0.91
N THR A 113 3.30 14.14 2.03
CA THR A 113 3.47 15.53 2.50
C THR A 113 4.89 15.85 2.95
N ALA A 114 5.73 14.84 3.20
CA ALA A 114 7.14 15.01 3.54
C ALA A 114 8.07 14.96 2.31
N LEU A 115 7.54 14.63 1.12
CA LEU A 115 8.31 14.67 -0.13
C LEU A 115 8.63 16.11 -0.50
N GLN A 116 9.86 16.34 -0.88
CA GLN A 116 10.32 17.58 -1.51
C GLN A 116 10.50 17.35 -3.01
N PRO A 117 10.42 18.40 -3.85
CA PRO A 117 10.69 18.26 -5.29
C PRO A 117 12.05 17.63 -5.60
N SER A 118 13.06 17.92 -4.77
CA SER A 118 14.40 17.34 -4.87
C SER A 118 14.46 15.83 -4.60
N ASP A 119 13.44 15.27 -3.95
CA ASP A 119 13.34 13.84 -3.66
C ASP A 119 12.89 13.03 -4.89
N ILE A 120 12.35 13.69 -5.93
CA ILE A 120 11.77 13.09 -7.15
C ILE A 120 12.65 13.36 -8.39
N VAL A 121 13.98 13.38 -8.19
CA VAL A 121 14.89 13.93 -9.21
C VAL A 121 15.35 12.91 -10.25
N ASN A 122 15.39 11.62 -9.95
CA ASN A 122 15.83 10.60 -10.90
C ASN A 122 15.29 9.20 -10.56
N GLY A 123 13.97 9.06 -10.47
CA GLY A 123 13.28 7.79 -10.67
C GLY A 123 13.82 6.59 -9.93
N VAL A 124 13.12 6.16 -8.90
CA VAL A 124 13.33 4.81 -8.39
C VAL A 124 13.06 3.83 -9.52
N GLU A 125 14.10 3.09 -9.94
CA GLU A 125 13.96 1.91 -10.79
C GLU A 125 13.07 2.14 -12.05
N SER A 126 13.35 3.19 -12.84
CA SER A 126 12.75 3.54 -14.17
C SER A 126 11.58 4.52 -14.25
N PHE A 127 11.11 5.11 -13.15
CA PHE A 127 10.07 6.13 -13.21
C PHE A 127 10.61 7.53 -13.57
N SER A 128 10.08 8.19 -14.60
CA SER A 128 10.27 9.64 -14.71
C SER A 128 9.50 10.35 -13.59
N LYS A 129 9.88 11.60 -13.27
CA LYS A 129 9.09 12.44 -12.34
C LYS A 129 7.60 12.42 -12.71
N ASP A 130 7.29 12.60 -13.99
CA ASP A 130 5.92 12.57 -14.50
C ASP A 130 5.26 11.20 -14.32
N GLY A 131 6.00 10.11 -14.53
CA GLY A 131 5.50 8.76 -14.29
C GLY A 131 5.14 8.54 -12.82
N PHE A 132 5.99 9.02 -11.90
CA PHE A 132 5.75 8.90 -10.46
C PHE A 132 4.52 9.70 -10.04
N LEU A 133 4.38 10.94 -10.52
CA LEU A 133 3.23 11.78 -10.22
C LEU A 133 1.93 11.24 -10.83
N ASN A 134 1.97 10.71 -12.05
CA ASN A 134 0.86 9.96 -12.66
C ASN A 134 0.42 8.81 -11.77
N TYR A 135 1.38 7.96 -11.38
CA TYR A 135 1.12 6.82 -10.52
C TYR A 135 0.48 7.25 -9.20
N LEU A 136 1.02 8.29 -8.55
CA LEU A 136 0.50 8.76 -7.28
C LEU A 136 -0.94 9.28 -7.42
N VAL A 137 -1.22 10.13 -8.41
CA VAL A 137 -2.58 10.64 -8.66
C VAL A 137 -3.56 9.50 -8.94
N GLU A 138 -3.20 8.55 -9.80
CA GLU A 138 -4.02 7.36 -10.10
C GLU A 138 -4.34 6.54 -8.85
N ARG A 139 -3.33 6.29 -8.01
CA ARG A 139 -3.50 5.47 -6.80
C ARG A 139 -4.33 6.21 -5.76
N MET A 140 -4.10 7.49 -5.54
CA MET A 140 -4.90 8.30 -4.61
C MET A 140 -6.36 8.38 -5.06
N PHE A 141 -6.61 8.49 -6.38
CA PHE A 141 -7.96 8.43 -6.94
C PHE A 141 -8.61 7.05 -6.68
N THR A 142 -7.90 5.97 -6.97
CA THR A 142 -8.37 4.60 -6.72
C THR A 142 -8.71 4.37 -5.24
N HIS A 143 -7.90 4.91 -4.32
CA HIS A 143 -8.16 4.84 -2.89
C HIS A 143 -9.34 5.72 -2.44
N THR A 144 -9.58 6.84 -3.11
CA THR A 144 -10.79 7.66 -2.91
C THR A 144 -12.04 6.88 -3.28
N GLU A 145 -12.04 6.23 -4.43
CA GLU A 145 -13.16 5.40 -4.89
C GLU A 145 -13.42 4.21 -3.97
N PHE A 146 -12.34 3.56 -3.51
CA PHE A 146 -12.47 2.49 -2.52
C PHE A 146 -13.04 2.99 -1.19
N LEU A 147 -12.62 4.15 -0.69
CA LEU A 147 -13.19 4.75 0.51
C LEU A 147 -14.66 5.12 0.31
N ASN A 148 -15.05 5.66 -0.84
CA ASN A 148 -16.45 5.94 -1.17
C ASN A 148 -17.31 4.67 -1.08
N GLN A 149 -16.79 3.54 -1.60
CA GLN A 149 -17.46 2.23 -1.49
C GLN A 149 -17.58 1.76 -0.04
N LEU A 150 -16.52 1.88 0.76
CA LEU A 150 -16.58 1.51 2.18
C LEU A 150 -17.57 2.38 2.95
N ILE A 151 -17.56 3.70 2.73
CA ILE A 151 -18.47 4.67 3.34
C ILE A 151 -19.93 4.34 3.02
N ALA A 152 -20.23 4.02 1.76
CA ALA A 152 -21.60 3.70 1.33
C ALA A 152 -22.17 2.42 1.96
N LEU A 153 -21.30 1.50 2.40
CA LEU A 153 -21.66 0.22 3.01
C LEU A 153 -21.51 0.22 4.54
N GLU A 154 -20.93 1.27 5.13
CA GLU A 154 -20.66 1.33 6.55
C GLU A 154 -21.91 1.72 7.35
N GLN A 155 -22.18 0.99 8.42
CA GLN A 155 -23.30 1.25 9.33
C GLN A 155 -22.84 1.68 10.72
N ASN A 156 -21.58 1.43 11.07
CA ASN A 156 -20.99 1.90 12.31
C ASN A 156 -20.57 3.37 12.20
N GLU A 157 -21.15 4.22 13.04
CA GLU A 157 -20.95 5.68 12.99
C GLU A 157 -19.50 6.10 13.24
N ASP A 158 -18.82 5.49 14.22
CA ASP A 158 -17.41 5.79 14.51
C ASP A 158 -16.51 5.44 13.32
N MET A 159 -16.74 4.28 12.70
CA MET A 159 -16.02 3.85 11.50
C MET A 159 -16.35 4.74 10.31
N LEU A 160 -17.59 5.18 10.16
CA LEU A 160 -18.00 6.12 9.10
C LEU A 160 -17.23 7.44 9.21
N ILE A 161 -17.14 8.02 10.41
CA ILE A 161 -16.35 9.23 10.68
C ILE A 161 -14.88 8.98 10.36
N ALA A 162 -14.33 7.84 10.78
CA ALA A 162 -12.94 7.47 10.51
C ALA A 162 -12.63 7.34 9.00
N LEU A 163 -13.55 6.76 8.22
CA LEU A 163 -13.42 6.63 6.76
C LEU A 163 -13.58 7.98 6.04
N GLN A 164 -14.42 8.88 6.55
CA GLN A 164 -14.56 10.23 6.01
C GLN A 164 -13.31 11.08 6.29
N ASP A 165 -12.75 11.02 7.49
CA ASP A 165 -11.46 11.64 7.84
C ASP A 165 -10.33 11.12 6.93
N ALA A 166 -10.27 9.80 6.74
CA ALA A 166 -9.34 9.16 5.82
C ALA A 166 -9.45 9.73 4.39
N LYS A 167 -10.67 9.93 3.89
CA LYS A 167 -10.93 10.55 2.58
C LYS A 167 -10.49 12.01 2.54
N GLY A 168 -10.71 12.78 3.61
CA GLY A 168 -10.21 14.16 3.73
C GLY A 168 -8.69 14.23 3.58
N LYS A 169 -7.96 13.33 4.24
CA LYS A 169 -6.49 13.26 4.16
C LYS A 169 -5.97 12.88 2.77
N ILE A 170 -6.72 12.11 1.99
CA ILE A 170 -6.39 11.90 0.58
C ILE A 170 -6.43 13.22 -0.20
N ASN A 171 -7.46 14.02 0.03
CA ASN A 171 -7.59 15.32 -0.65
C ASN A 171 -6.48 16.28 -0.24
N GLU A 172 -6.09 16.29 1.04
CA GLU A 172 -4.93 17.06 1.53
C GLU A 172 -3.64 16.63 0.83
N ALA A 173 -3.39 15.32 0.69
CA ALA A 173 -2.22 14.81 -0.03
C ALA A 173 -2.24 15.20 -1.51
N LEU A 174 -3.39 15.11 -2.19
CA LEU A 174 -3.56 15.53 -3.57
C LEU A 174 -3.31 17.04 -3.75
N MET A 175 -3.83 17.87 -2.83
CA MET A 175 -3.53 19.30 -2.82
C MET A 175 -2.05 19.58 -2.60
N TYR A 176 -1.38 18.84 -1.70
CA TYR A 176 0.05 18.97 -1.49
C TYR A 176 0.82 18.68 -2.78
N VAL A 177 0.46 17.61 -3.50
CA VAL A 177 1.05 17.23 -4.78
C VAL A 177 0.88 18.36 -5.81
N ALA A 178 -0.34 18.88 -5.96
CA ALA A 178 -0.66 19.95 -6.91
C ALA A 178 0.12 21.25 -6.63
N ASN A 179 0.32 21.58 -5.35
CA ASN A 179 0.92 22.85 -4.94
C ASN A 179 2.46 22.80 -4.82
N ASN A 180 3.03 21.62 -4.51
CA ASN A 180 4.44 21.52 -4.15
C ASN A 180 5.25 20.61 -5.08
N LEU A 181 4.64 19.57 -5.66
CA LEU A 181 5.39 18.53 -6.40
C LEU A 181 5.20 18.64 -7.91
N ASP A 182 4.03 19.12 -8.35
CA ASP A 182 3.67 19.33 -9.75
C ASP A 182 3.34 20.80 -10.04
N THR A 183 3.06 21.11 -11.31
CA THR A 183 2.40 22.36 -11.70
C THR A 183 0.88 22.17 -11.65
N THR A 184 0.14 23.23 -11.34
CA THR A 184 -1.32 23.18 -11.27
C THR A 184 -1.94 22.62 -12.56
N THR A 185 -1.52 23.12 -13.73
CA THR A 185 -2.01 22.65 -15.03
C THR A 185 -1.71 21.16 -15.26
N ALA A 186 -0.46 20.73 -15.07
CA ALA A 186 -0.11 19.33 -15.28
C ALA A 186 -0.87 18.41 -14.30
N PHE A 187 -1.02 18.81 -13.03
CA PHE A 187 -1.79 18.05 -12.06
C PHE A 187 -3.26 17.87 -12.50
N PHE A 188 -3.90 18.93 -12.99
CA PHE A 188 -5.28 18.87 -13.48
C PHE A 188 -5.42 18.00 -14.72
N ASP A 189 -4.46 18.05 -15.64
CA ASP A 189 -4.43 17.18 -16.81
C ASP A 189 -4.36 15.71 -16.39
N ARG A 190 -3.47 15.39 -15.44
CA ARG A 190 -3.34 14.03 -14.88
C ARG A 190 -4.64 13.59 -14.22
N LEU A 191 -5.22 14.41 -13.36
CA LEU A 191 -6.47 14.09 -12.65
C LEU A 191 -7.62 13.86 -13.63
N SER A 192 -7.69 14.65 -14.70
CA SER A 192 -8.70 14.51 -15.77
C SER A 192 -8.54 13.20 -16.52
N ILE A 193 -7.30 12.82 -16.87
CA ILE A 193 -6.99 11.53 -17.52
C ILE A 193 -7.43 10.36 -16.62
N VAL A 194 -7.12 10.42 -15.32
CA VAL A 194 -7.53 9.37 -14.36
C VAL A 194 -9.05 9.32 -14.20
N ALA A 195 -9.73 10.47 -14.10
CA ALA A 195 -11.19 10.49 -13.98
C ALA A 195 -11.87 9.89 -15.21
N GLN A 196 -11.38 10.22 -16.41
CA GLN A 196 -11.86 9.64 -17.67
C GLN A 196 -11.64 8.13 -17.74
N SER A 197 -10.46 7.63 -17.36
CA SER A 197 -10.16 6.20 -17.40
C SER A 197 -11.03 5.38 -16.43
N HIS A 198 -11.49 5.99 -15.33
CA HIS A 198 -12.38 5.39 -14.35
C HIS A 198 -13.88 5.63 -14.62
N ASN A 199 -14.27 6.27 -15.74
CA ASN A 199 -15.66 6.70 -16.02
C ASN A 199 -16.31 7.44 -14.83
N SER A 200 -15.51 8.21 -14.09
CA SER A 200 -15.89 8.82 -12.82
C SER A 200 -15.88 10.34 -12.94
N THR A 201 -16.84 11.02 -12.29
CA THR A 201 -16.85 12.49 -12.22
C THR A 201 -15.70 12.99 -11.35
N LEU A 202 -15.02 14.05 -11.78
CA LEU A 202 -13.99 14.72 -10.98
C LEU A 202 -14.55 15.10 -9.60
N PRO A 203 -13.79 14.95 -8.51
CA PRO A 203 -14.25 15.41 -7.21
C PRO A 203 -14.53 16.91 -7.26
N ASN A 204 -15.75 17.33 -6.92
CA ASN A 204 -16.24 18.73 -6.96
C ASN A 204 -15.30 19.75 -6.28
N GLN A 205 -14.43 19.28 -5.38
CA GLN A 205 -13.48 20.08 -4.62
C GLN A 205 -12.33 20.64 -5.48
N PHE A 206 -12.03 20.01 -6.62
CA PHE A 206 -10.97 20.44 -7.53
C PHE A 206 -11.47 21.36 -8.65
N GLY A 207 -12.77 21.30 -8.98
CA GLY A 207 -13.36 22.14 -10.03
C GLY A 207 -13.51 23.62 -9.65
N GLN A 208 -13.70 23.94 -8.36
CA GLN A 208 -13.88 25.33 -7.93
C GLN A 208 -12.56 26.13 -7.83
N THR A 209 -11.42 25.46 -7.67
CA THR A 209 -10.11 26.12 -7.61
C THR A 209 -9.69 26.70 -8.97
N LEU A 210 -10.11 26.09 -10.09
CA LEU A 210 -9.88 26.59 -11.45
C LEU A 210 -10.66 27.89 -11.74
N LEU A 211 -11.95 27.93 -11.37
CA LEU A 211 -12.78 29.13 -11.58
C LEU A 211 -12.26 30.36 -10.84
N ASN A 212 -11.63 30.16 -9.67
CA ASN A 212 -11.08 31.26 -8.89
C ASN A 212 -9.67 31.68 -9.32
N GLN A 213 -8.90 30.80 -9.99
CA GLN A 213 -7.56 31.13 -10.50
C GLN A 213 -7.57 31.71 -11.91
N GLU A 214 -8.57 31.40 -12.76
CA GLU A 214 -8.76 32.07 -14.05
C GLU A 214 -9.38 33.48 -13.94
N SER A 215 -9.79 33.87 -12.71
CA SER A 215 -10.39 35.17 -12.41
C SER A 215 -9.40 36.20 -11.84
N GLN A 216 -8.09 35.90 -11.80
CA GLN A 216 -7.01 36.79 -11.34
C GLN A 216 -5.92 36.91 -12.40
#